data_AF-A0A395N4I1-F1
#
_entry.id   AF-A0A395N4I1-F1
#
_cell.length_a   1.000
_cell.length_b   1.000
_cell.length_c   1.000
_cell.angle_alpha   90.00
_cell.angle_beta   90.00
_cell.angle_gamma   90.00
#
_symmetry.space_group_name_H-M   'P 1'
#
loop_
_entity.id
_entity.type
_entity.pdbx_description
1 polymer ?
#
loop_
_entity_poly.entity_id
_entity_poly.type
_entity_poly.pdbx_seq_one_letter_code
_entity_poly.pdbx_strand_id
1 'polypeptide(L)'
;MAKGNGFIGFFSSDYNTFISLAFTTPLATALLCLSINETLFSGAFLKFVNDNRPSVQFAVQIIANFMSALQVITICRVINLSVRRRLKTKSMSLNQMRAWMDAMIPRINWDLPFAYIVLLGLLVSVSMVMSAIWAAAMTPVETFEYIEGTVQIPTWDNITYIREYPSEVGSTGPTKHTALGKFTYSVGIQMLGSLLASAASASPIHNSTRNHEKLDRTGYNYVGRSYGVGSSPGLGEVHFEAGRDILGWQYQEIGYRSTVSCTYNTSTNFTLFPEGGSVGWAAHGELPDSDDGYEHSTYIGHGDGNAIVAIGVAHFKDHDVEIAPKRRYIGFAAGGFYTFLNATQCEVDFEPTRFNVTVSSRGKNITVVPTNDTDVPNIDTTRWLKGTVLRQFELIANDETNLYVSTVGTAFNASITDHRLRLEMNNTLTSRTSANVTLEGMENAITAMVDDMLVAYASAQFMVGDFKKDVSGTIRVTAIVIGEKKFAIAAFALNMVVVALFILEAIRTRGWKDITEFDPSDIRHVMIAASEGGTDLAKVGFSNKDKLGEIKVRVGEAENGSFALAVDGEISPTVKYESMRADNEAYVQRNKAFVVETTSTRSRDGSILIR
;
A
#
# COMPACT_ATOMS: atom_id res chain seq x y z
N MET A 1 40.67 34.33 43.56
CA MET A 1 39.84 33.26 44.19
C MET A 1 38.44 33.86 44.30
N ALA A 2 37.36 33.33 43.74
CA ALA A 2 37.01 31.95 43.44
C ALA A 2 36.70 31.71 41.95
N LYS A 3 37.08 30.52 41.47
CA LYS A 3 36.61 29.94 40.21
C LYS A 3 35.11 29.69 40.34
N GLY A 4 34.29 30.54 39.73
CA GLY A 4 32.87 30.26 39.52
C GLY A 4 32.71 29.21 38.43
N ASN A 5 32.01 28.12 38.76
CA ASN A 5 31.78 26.95 37.92
C ASN A 5 31.38 27.31 36.47
N GLY A 6 32.17 26.84 35.50
CA GLY A 6 31.97 27.07 34.06
C GLY A 6 30.65 26.56 33.47
N PHE A 7 29.80 25.92 34.27
CA PHE A 7 28.46 25.47 33.89
C PHE A 7 27.39 26.57 34.03
N ILE A 8 27.59 27.54 34.92
CA ILE A 8 26.60 28.63 35.17
C ILE A 8 26.82 29.82 34.22
N GLY A 9 28.03 29.98 33.68
CA GLY A 9 28.30 30.94 32.59
C GLY A 9 27.59 30.60 31.27
N PHE A 10 27.05 29.38 31.15
CA PHE A 10 26.26 28.94 30.00
C PHE A 10 24.84 29.57 29.96
N PHE A 11 24.39 30.16 31.07
CA PHE A 11 23.10 30.86 31.19
C PHE A 11 23.24 32.39 31.14
N SER A 12 24.27 32.89 30.45
CA SER A 12 24.23 34.27 29.95
C SER A 12 23.16 34.38 28.84
N SER A 13 22.44 35.51 28.80
CA SER A 13 21.37 35.83 27.82
C SER A 13 21.71 35.45 26.37
N ASP A 14 23.00 35.43 26.02
CA ASP A 14 23.46 35.19 24.66
C ASP A 14 23.51 33.72 24.22
N TYR A 15 23.50 32.76 25.16
CA TYR A 15 23.65 31.32 24.89
C TYR A 15 22.36 30.51 25.05
N ASN A 16 21.29 31.09 25.59
CA ASN A 16 20.00 30.43 25.82
C ASN A 16 19.36 29.87 24.53
N THR A 17 19.70 30.43 23.36
CA THR A 17 19.21 29.95 22.06
C THR A 17 19.71 28.54 21.72
N PHE A 18 20.81 28.07 22.31
CA PHE A 18 21.32 26.71 22.11
C PHE A 18 20.53 25.65 22.90
N ILE A 19 19.67 26.05 23.84
CA ILE A 19 18.71 25.16 24.51
C ILE A 19 17.76 24.51 23.49
N SER A 20 17.55 25.14 22.34
CA SER A 20 16.77 24.58 21.22
C SER A 20 17.28 23.22 20.72
N LEU A 21 18.60 22.96 20.79
CA LEU A 21 19.20 21.67 20.44
C LEU A 21 18.82 20.56 21.44
N ALA A 22 18.51 20.92 22.68
CA ALA A 22 18.04 19.99 23.70
C ALA A 22 16.62 19.48 23.44
N PHE A 23 15.83 20.15 22.60
CA PHE A 23 14.50 19.68 22.19
C PHE A 23 14.55 18.87 20.89
N THR A 24 15.31 19.34 19.91
CA THR A 24 15.37 18.75 18.57
C THR A 24 16.16 17.42 18.56
N THR A 25 17.21 17.30 19.37
CA THR A 25 18.07 16.09 19.40
C THR A 25 17.38 14.87 20.01
N PRO A 26 16.71 14.95 21.18
CA PRO A 26 16.00 13.81 21.73
C PRO A 26 14.86 13.34 20.82
N LEU A 27 14.10 14.27 20.23
CA LEU A 27 13.00 13.91 19.32
C LEU A 27 13.53 13.23 18.04
N ALA A 28 14.58 13.77 17.42
CA ALA A 28 15.22 13.14 16.26
C ALA A 28 15.73 11.73 16.59
N THR A 29 16.31 11.55 17.78
CA THR A 29 16.82 10.26 18.25
C THR A 29 15.66 9.28 18.53
N ALA A 30 14.56 9.76 19.11
CA ALA A 30 13.37 8.96 19.36
C ALA A 30 12.73 8.48 18.04
N LEU A 31 12.58 9.36 17.05
CA LEU A 31 12.07 9.00 15.72
C LEU A 31 12.97 7.97 15.02
N LEU A 32 14.29 8.13 15.13
CA LEU A 32 15.23 7.15 14.59
C LEU A 32 15.12 5.79 15.31
N CYS A 33 14.99 5.79 16.65
CA CYS A 33 14.84 4.57 17.43
C CYS A 33 13.54 3.83 17.08
N LEU A 34 12.42 4.54 16.99
CA LEU A 34 11.13 3.99 16.54
C LEU A 34 11.23 3.41 15.12
N SER A 35 11.95 4.09 14.23
CA SER A 35 12.14 3.65 12.86
C SER A 35 13.07 2.43 12.71
N ILE A 36 14.13 2.35 13.53
CA ILE A 36 15.06 1.20 13.53
C ILE A 36 14.41 -0.04 14.14
N ASN A 37 13.63 0.13 15.21
CA ASN A 37 12.92 -0.95 15.88
C ASN A 37 11.64 -1.38 15.14
N GLU A 38 11.32 -0.75 14.01
CA GLU A 38 10.12 -1.02 13.20
C GLU A 38 8.85 -1.06 14.08
N THR A 39 8.75 -0.14 15.04
CA THR A 39 7.67 -0.14 16.02
C THR A 39 6.34 0.12 15.34
N LEU A 40 5.46 -0.88 15.40
CA LEU A 40 4.10 -0.81 14.87
C LEU A 40 3.14 -0.34 15.96
N PHE A 41 2.31 0.63 15.62
CA PHE A 41 1.22 1.09 16.46
C PHE A 41 -0.10 0.56 15.92
N SER A 42 -0.87 -0.11 16.78
CA SER A 42 -2.16 -0.69 16.46
C SER A 42 -3.24 -0.28 17.47
N GLY A 43 -4.49 -0.70 17.24
CA GLY A 43 -5.61 -0.48 18.17
C GLY A 43 -6.00 1.00 18.34
N ALA A 44 -5.97 1.51 19.58
CA ALA A 44 -6.49 2.83 19.92
C ALA A 44 -5.79 3.98 19.18
N PHE A 45 -4.47 3.88 18.95
CA PHE A 45 -3.72 4.91 18.22
C PHE A 45 -4.07 4.89 16.73
N LEU A 46 -4.14 3.72 16.11
CA LEU A 46 -4.60 3.54 14.73
C LEU A 46 -5.99 4.13 14.53
N LYS A 47 -6.93 3.81 15.42
CA LYS A 47 -8.29 4.36 15.38
C LYS A 47 -8.30 5.90 15.51
N PHE A 48 -7.54 6.44 16.47
CA PHE A 48 -7.43 7.89 16.65
C PHE A 48 -6.90 8.59 15.39
N VAL A 49 -5.86 8.05 14.76
CA VAL A 49 -5.26 8.62 13.55
C VAL A 49 -6.21 8.53 12.36
N ASN A 50 -6.91 7.41 12.19
CA ASN A 50 -7.87 7.24 11.10
C ASN A 50 -9.08 8.17 11.27
N ASP A 51 -9.64 8.27 12.46
CA ASP A 51 -10.81 9.11 12.75
C ASP A 51 -10.48 10.62 12.68
N ASN A 52 -9.25 11.01 13.01
CA ASN A 52 -8.81 12.41 13.11
C ASN A 52 -7.69 12.77 12.12
N ARG A 53 -7.66 12.15 10.94
CA ARG A 53 -6.57 12.30 9.96
C ARG A 53 -6.19 13.77 9.66
N PRO A 54 -7.14 14.71 9.43
CA PRO A 54 -6.80 16.11 9.19
C PRO A 54 -6.16 16.79 10.40
N SER A 55 -6.67 16.53 11.61
CA SER A 55 -6.18 17.11 12.85
C SER A 55 -4.76 16.62 13.18
N VAL A 56 -4.50 15.33 12.97
CA VAL A 56 -3.16 14.73 13.16
C VAL A 56 -2.17 15.34 12.17
N GLN A 57 -2.53 15.45 10.89
CA GLN A 57 -1.67 16.08 9.88
C GLN A 57 -1.37 17.55 10.21
N PHE A 58 -2.37 18.29 10.67
CA PHE A 58 -2.19 19.68 11.10
C PHE A 58 -1.26 19.79 12.30
N ALA A 59 -1.42 18.93 13.32
CA ALA A 59 -0.54 18.89 14.49
C ALA A 59 0.91 18.55 14.10
N VAL A 60 1.11 17.56 13.21
CA VAL A 60 2.42 17.20 12.67
C VAL A 60 3.07 18.39 11.99
N GLN A 61 2.33 19.15 11.18
CA GLN A 61 2.86 20.32 10.48
C GLN A 61 3.29 21.44 11.45
N ILE A 62 2.51 21.68 12.51
CA ILE A 62 2.87 22.67 13.54
C ILE A 62 4.17 22.27 14.24
N ILE A 63 4.27 21.01 14.68
CA ILE A 63 5.46 20.51 15.37
C ILE A 63 6.67 20.54 14.42
N ALA A 64 6.51 20.14 13.16
CA ALA A 64 7.58 20.17 12.16
C ALA A 64 8.10 21.59 11.90
N ASN A 65 7.19 22.55 11.72
CA ASN A 65 7.55 23.96 11.55
C ASN A 65 8.28 24.50 12.79
N PHE A 66 7.83 24.15 13.99
CA PHE A 66 8.46 24.55 15.24
C PHE A 66 9.88 23.97 15.39
N MET A 67 10.06 22.67 15.11
CA MET A 67 11.38 22.03 15.18
C MET A 67 12.36 22.59 14.14
N SER A 68 11.89 22.84 12.92
CA SER A 68 12.69 23.52 11.90
C SER A 68 13.08 24.93 12.35
N ALA A 69 12.13 25.72 12.88
CA ALA A 69 12.41 27.06 13.38
C ALA A 69 13.48 27.07 14.48
N LEU A 70 13.44 26.12 15.43
CA LEU A 70 14.45 25.95 16.47
C LEU A 70 15.86 25.70 15.89
N GLN A 71 15.96 24.84 14.88
CA GLN A 71 17.24 24.56 14.22
C GLN A 71 17.74 25.78 13.41
N VAL A 72 16.85 26.48 12.71
CA VAL A 72 17.18 27.70 11.95
C VAL A 72 17.66 28.81 12.88
N ILE A 73 17.01 29.02 14.02
CA ILE A 73 17.45 29.98 15.05
C ILE A 73 18.88 29.66 15.52
N THR A 74 19.19 28.38 15.71
CA THR A 74 20.55 27.94 16.07
C THR A 74 21.56 28.30 15.00
N ILE A 75 21.26 28.00 13.73
CA ILE A 75 22.13 28.34 12.58
C ILE A 75 22.35 29.87 12.52
N CYS A 76 21.27 30.64 12.60
CA CYS A 76 21.31 32.10 12.60
C CYS A 76 22.16 32.66 13.76
N ARG A 77 22.09 32.04 14.94
CA ARG A 77 22.91 32.44 16.09
C ARG A 77 24.38 32.11 15.89
N VAL A 78 24.70 30.93 15.36
CA VAL A 78 26.08 30.55 15.00
C VAL A 78 26.66 31.52 13.98
N ILE A 79 25.86 31.95 13.00
CA ILE A 79 26.23 32.99 12.03
C ILE A 79 26.48 34.33 12.74
N ASN A 80 25.57 34.78 13.62
CA ASN A 80 25.72 36.04 14.37
C ASN A 80 27.05 36.06 15.14
N LEU A 81 27.30 35.03 15.96
CA LEU A 81 28.54 34.94 16.74
C LEU A 81 29.80 34.89 15.85
N SER A 82 29.73 34.22 14.70
CA SER A 82 30.82 34.16 13.73
C SER A 82 31.12 35.53 13.09
N VAL A 83 30.09 36.30 12.78
CA VAL A 83 30.21 37.63 12.17
C VAL A 83 30.73 38.64 13.18
N ARG A 84 30.26 38.63 14.44
CA ARG A 84 30.80 39.50 15.51
C ARG A 84 32.31 39.33 15.65
N ARG A 85 32.80 38.09 15.69
CA ARG A 85 34.24 37.79 15.74
C ARG A 85 34.98 38.28 14.48
N ARG A 86 34.37 38.16 13.31
CA ARG A 86 34.97 38.64 12.05
C ARG A 86 35.07 40.17 12.03
N LEU A 87 34.04 40.89 12.45
CA LEU A 87 34.03 42.36 12.49
C LEU A 87 35.10 42.94 13.43
N LYS A 88 35.46 42.22 14.50
CA LYS A 88 36.59 42.59 15.37
C LYS A 88 37.94 42.47 14.68
N THR A 89 38.12 41.45 13.82
CA THR A 89 39.43 41.06 13.28
C THR A 89 39.68 41.54 11.85
N LYS A 90 38.63 41.75 11.05
CA LYS A 90 38.71 42.15 9.65
C LYS A 90 37.63 43.18 9.33
N SER A 91 37.95 44.13 8.46
CA SER A 91 36.97 45.04 7.87
C SER A 91 36.06 44.31 6.88
N MET A 92 34.84 44.82 6.71
CA MET A 92 33.83 44.21 5.83
C MET A 92 33.10 45.30 5.05
N SER A 93 32.79 45.05 3.76
CA SER A 93 32.03 46.01 2.96
C SER A 93 30.59 46.15 3.48
N LEU A 94 29.96 47.31 3.31
CA LEU A 94 28.58 47.56 3.75
C LEU A 94 27.58 46.56 3.14
N ASN A 95 27.73 46.20 1.86
CA ASN A 95 26.90 45.20 1.19
C ASN A 95 27.05 43.81 1.83
N GLN A 96 28.27 43.41 2.18
CA GLN A 96 28.51 42.18 2.93
C GLN A 96 27.90 42.27 4.33
N MET A 97 27.99 43.40 5.02
CA MET A 97 27.44 43.58 6.37
C MET A 97 25.92 43.43 6.36
N ARG A 98 25.26 44.07 5.39
CA ARG A 98 23.82 43.93 5.15
C ARG A 98 23.44 42.47 4.83
N ALA A 99 24.17 41.80 3.94
CA ALA A 99 23.92 40.38 3.63
C ALA A 99 24.07 39.46 4.85
N TRP A 100 25.07 39.69 5.71
CA TRP A 100 25.26 38.93 6.95
C TRP A 100 24.18 39.25 8.00
N MET A 101 23.75 40.50 8.13
CA MET A 101 22.62 40.87 8.99
C MET A 101 21.32 40.18 8.51
N ASP A 102 21.10 40.13 7.20
CA ASP A 102 19.94 39.47 6.59
C ASP A 102 20.02 37.92 6.72
N ALA A 103 21.22 37.36 6.89
CA ALA A 103 21.42 35.94 7.21
C ALA A 103 21.22 35.62 8.71
N MET A 104 21.35 36.61 9.61
CA MET A 104 21.10 36.44 11.06
C MET A 104 19.61 36.44 11.40
N ILE A 105 18.78 37.04 10.55
CA ILE A 105 17.32 37.04 10.64
C ILE A 105 16.85 36.60 9.26
N PRO A 106 16.55 35.31 9.02
CA PRO A 106 16.51 34.69 7.69
C PRO A 106 15.49 35.37 6.77
N ARG A 107 15.93 36.46 6.11
CA ARG A 107 15.12 37.37 5.32
C ARG A 107 15.81 37.62 3.99
N ILE A 108 15.02 37.75 2.93
CA ILE A 108 15.54 38.06 1.60
C ILE A 108 15.45 39.58 1.40
N ASN A 109 16.58 40.18 1.05
CA ASN A 109 16.67 41.59 0.73
C ASN A 109 17.00 41.76 -0.75
N TRP A 110 16.04 42.29 -1.50
CA TRP A 110 16.13 42.45 -2.96
C TRP A 110 17.03 43.60 -3.40
N ASP A 111 17.47 44.45 -2.46
CA ASP A 111 18.34 45.60 -2.74
C ASP A 111 19.84 45.21 -2.75
N LEU A 112 20.17 43.93 -2.51
CA LEU A 112 21.55 43.44 -2.52
C LEU A 112 22.00 42.99 -3.92
N PRO A 113 23.32 42.96 -4.18
CA PRO A 113 23.85 42.35 -5.41
C PRO A 113 23.37 40.90 -5.58
N PHE A 114 23.08 40.50 -6.82
CA PHE A 114 22.45 39.22 -7.18
C PHE A 114 23.06 38.00 -6.48
N ALA A 115 24.40 37.94 -6.35
CA ALA A 115 25.09 36.84 -5.68
C ALA A 115 24.66 36.63 -4.21
N TYR A 116 24.39 37.72 -3.48
CA TYR A 116 23.92 37.63 -2.09
C TYR A 116 22.44 37.28 -2.00
N ILE A 117 21.62 37.72 -2.98
CA ILE A 117 20.20 37.32 -3.09
C ILE A 117 20.11 35.81 -3.27
N VAL A 118 20.90 35.23 -4.18
CA VAL A 118 20.92 33.77 -4.41
C VAL A 118 21.32 33.04 -3.13
N LEU A 119 22.35 33.51 -2.42
CA LEU A 119 22.82 32.88 -1.18
C LEU A 119 21.79 32.96 -0.04
N LEU A 120 21.12 34.10 0.13
CA LEU A 120 20.03 34.26 1.10
C LEU A 120 18.80 33.43 0.71
N GLY A 121 18.48 33.37 -0.58
CA GLY A 121 17.41 32.53 -1.11
C GLY A 121 17.66 31.05 -0.85
N LEU A 122 18.90 30.57 -1.01
CA LEU A 122 19.30 29.21 -0.63
C LEU A 122 19.14 28.97 0.87
N LEU A 123 19.58 29.91 1.72
CA LEU A 123 19.43 29.80 3.18
C LEU A 123 17.96 29.67 3.61
N VAL A 124 17.07 30.48 3.01
CA VAL A 124 15.62 30.41 3.25
C VAL A 124 15.00 29.14 2.65
N SER A 125 15.51 28.66 1.52
CA SER A 125 15.05 27.40 0.93
C SER A 125 15.40 26.20 1.83
N VAL A 126 16.59 26.21 2.43
CA VAL A 126 17.03 25.17 3.37
C VAL A 126 16.10 25.10 4.59
N SER A 127 15.61 26.23 5.12
CA SER A 127 14.67 26.21 6.25
C SER A 127 13.30 25.60 5.90
N MET A 128 12.82 25.80 4.67
CA MET A 128 11.61 25.15 4.17
C MET A 128 11.81 23.64 4.01
N VAL A 129 12.94 23.21 3.44
CA VAL A 129 13.28 21.79 3.28
C VAL A 129 13.40 21.11 4.64
N MET A 130 14.01 21.76 5.63
CA MET A 130 14.10 21.27 7.00
C MET A 130 12.72 21.00 7.60
N SER A 131 11.76 21.90 7.42
CA SER A 131 10.39 21.70 7.88
C SER A 131 9.71 20.50 7.19
N ALA A 132 9.87 20.40 5.86
CA ALA A 132 9.29 19.30 5.10
C ALA A 132 9.84 17.92 5.55
N ILE A 133 11.15 17.83 5.83
CA ILE A 133 11.79 16.60 6.32
C ILE A 133 11.22 16.21 7.69
N TRP A 134 11.07 17.18 8.60
CA TRP A 134 10.46 16.93 9.91
C TRP A 134 9.00 16.46 9.79
N ALA A 135 8.21 17.10 8.92
CA ALA A 135 6.83 16.70 8.70
C ALA A 135 6.75 15.27 8.15
N ALA A 136 7.57 14.93 7.16
CA ALA A 136 7.61 13.58 6.58
C ALA A 136 8.10 12.52 7.60
N ALA A 137 9.03 12.86 8.49
CA ALA A 137 9.53 11.97 9.53
C ALA A 137 8.52 11.70 10.65
N MET A 138 7.55 12.60 10.87
CA MET A 138 6.55 12.49 11.93
C MET A 138 5.16 12.07 11.42
N THR A 139 4.93 12.11 10.11
CA THR A 139 3.63 11.77 9.52
C THR A 139 3.34 10.28 9.74
N PRO A 140 2.23 9.91 10.38
CA PRO A 140 1.83 8.51 10.50
C PRO A 140 1.50 7.95 9.11
N VAL A 141 2.09 6.80 8.79
CA VAL A 141 1.89 6.07 7.54
C VAL A 141 1.18 4.76 7.87
N GLU A 142 0.08 4.50 7.18
CA GLU A 142 -0.64 3.24 7.28
C GLU A 142 0.18 2.13 6.60
N THR A 143 0.39 1.05 7.34
CA THR A 143 1.09 -0.15 6.92
C THR A 143 0.30 -1.39 7.37
N PHE A 144 0.89 -2.56 7.25
CA PHE A 144 0.29 -3.81 7.68
C PHE A 144 1.23 -4.59 8.59
N GLU A 145 0.64 -5.43 9.44
CA GLU A 145 1.31 -6.38 10.30
C GLU A 145 0.73 -7.77 10.06
N TYR A 146 1.55 -8.81 10.22
CA TYR A 146 1.09 -10.19 10.28
C TYR A 146 0.97 -10.62 11.73
N ILE A 147 -0.23 -11.03 12.12
CA ILE A 147 -0.52 -11.59 13.44
C ILE A 147 -0.95 -13.04 13.28
N GLU A 148 -0.77 -13.82 14.33
CA GLU A 148 -1.34 -15.16 14.39
C GLU A 148 -2.83 -15.08 14.71
N GLY A 149 -3.62 -15.97 14.13
CA GLY A 149 -5.01 -16.18 14.50
C GLY A 149 -5.56 -17.48 13.92
N THR A 150 -6.87 -17.64 13.99
CA THR A 150 -7.53 -18.85 13.50
C THR A 150 -8.59 -18.52 12.45
N VAL A 151 -8.74 -19.42 11.50
CA VAL A 151 -9.69 -19.31 10.38
C VAL A 151 -10.54 -20.58 10.38
N GLN A 152 -11.85 -20.42 10.32
CA GLN A 152 -12.76 -21.55 10.15
C GLN A 152 -12.66 -22.10 8.73
N ILE A 153 -12.50 -23.41 8.61
CA ILE A 153 -12.49 -24.15 7.34
C ILE A 153 -13.44 -25.35 7.41
N PRO A 154 -13.94 -25.88 6.29
CA PRO A 154 -14.73 -27.10 6.31
C PRO A 154 -13.92 -28.30 6.82
N THR A 155 -14.60 -29.26 7.46
CA THR A 155 -14.00 -30.54 7.81
C THR A 155 -14.60 -31.68 7.00
N TRP A 156 -13.80 -32.73 6.81
CA TRP A 156 -14.16 -33.95 6.08
C TRP A 156 -14.23 -35.18 7.00
N ASP A 157 -14.16 -34.97 8.32
CA ASP A 157 -14.29 -36.05 9.31
C ASP A 157 -15.70 -36.68 9.29
N ASN A 158 -16.70 -35.90 8.87
CA ASN A 158 -18.07 -36.36 8.66
C ASN A 158 -18.49 -36.08 7.22
N ILE A 159 -18.79 -37.14 6.46
CA ILE A 159 -19.20 -37.09 5.06
C ILE A 159 -20.60 -37.68 4.85
N THR A 160 -21.41 -37.76 5.90
CA THR A 160 -22.75 -38.40 5.88
C THR A 160 -23.69 -37.89 4.78
N TYR A 161 -23.53 -36.64 4.34
CA TYR A 161 -24.34 -36.06 3.26
C TYR A 161 -23.66 -36.12 1.88
N ILE A 162 -22.43 -36.62 1.77
CA ILE A 162 -21.74 -36.84 0.50
C ILE A 162 -22.21 -38.17 -0.08
N ARG A 163 -23.23 -38.09 -0.92
CA ARG A 163 -23.77 -39.23 -1.65
C ARG A 163 -24.40 -38.77 -2.95
N GLU A 164 -24.73 -39.71 -3.81
CA GLU A 164 -25.53 -39.44 -5.00
C GLU A 164 -26.95 -39.05 -4.60
N TYR A 165 -27.42 -37.92 -5.12
CA TYR A 165 -28.81 -37.49 -5.03
C TYR A 165 -29.40 -37.49 -6.44
N PRO A 166 -30.53 -38.17 -6.66
CA PRO A 166 -31.14 -38.23 -7.98
C PRO A 166 -31.68 -36.85 -8.40
N SER A 167 -31.80 -36.63 -9.72
CA SER A 167 -32.38 -35.42 -10.32
C SER A 167 -33.90 -35.30 -10.14
N GLU A 168 -34.53 -36.30 -9.53
CA GLU A 168 -35.97 -36.33 -9.27
C GLU A 168 -36.43 -35.19 -8.33
N VAL A 169 -37.59 -34.62 -8.66
CA VAL A 169 -38.23 -33.58 -7.87
C VAL A 169 -38.51 -34.09 -6.45
N GLY A 170 -38.01 -33.37 -5.45
CA GLY A 170 -38.17 -33.72 -4.03
C GLY A 170 -37.05 -34.60 -3.45
N SER A 171 -36.14 -35.09 -4.29
CA SER A 171 -35.03 -35.98 -3.87
C SER A 171 -33.65 -35.30 -3.91
N THR A 172 -33.61 -33.98 -4.11
CA THR A 172 -32.39 -33.19 -4.40
C THR A 172 -31.48 -32.88 -3.20
N GLY A 173 -31.49 -33.73 -2.18
CA GLY A 173 -30.59 -33.67 -1.02
C GLY A 173 -30.72 -32.43 -0.12
N PRO A 174 -29.93 -32.38 0.96
CA PRO A 174 -29.93 -31.25 1.88
C PRO A 174 -29.43 -29.97 1.20
N THR A 175 -30.20 -28.89 1.33
CA THR A 175 -29.87 -27.57 0.78
C THR A 175 -30.15 -26.47 1.80
N LYS A 176 -29.41 -25.36 1.70
CA LYS A 176 -29.60 -24.16 2.54
C LYS A 176 -29.44 -22.92 1.69
N HIS A 177 -30.43 -22.04 1.77
CA HIS A 177 -30.41 -20.74 1.12
C HIS A 177 -30.22 -19.64 2.16
N THR A 178 -29.24 -18.77 1.95
CA THR A 178 -28.95 -17.63 2.82
C THR A 178 -28.68 -16.37 1.98
N ALA A 179 -28.49 -15.23 2.64
CA ALA A 179 -28.03 -14.01 1.95
C ALA A 179 -26.67 -14.20 1.26
N LEU A 180 -25.86 -15.15 1.73
CA LEU A 180 -24.53 -15.46 1.19
C LEU A 180 -24.58 -16.41 0.00
N GLY A 181 -25.74 -16.96 -0.37
CA GLY A 181 -25.86 -17.85 -1.53
C GLY A 181 -26.70 -19.10 -1.27
N LYS A 182 -26.61 -20.05 -2.19
CA LYS A 182 -27.25 -21.37 -2.12
C LYS A 182 -26.18 -22.42 -1.90
N PHE A 183 -26.36 -23.28 -0.91
CA PHE A 183 -25.44 -24.35 -0.56
C PHE A 183 -26.19 -25.68 -0.61
N THR A 184 -25.57 -26.72 -1.19
CA THR A 184 -26.27 -27.96 -1.57
C THR A 184 -25.30 -29.13 -1.69
N TYR A 185 -25.74 -30.32 -1.29
CA TYR A 185 -25.03 -31.58 -1.57
C TYR A 185 -25.40 -32.20 -2.94
N SER A 186 -26.41 -31.65 -3.62
CA SER A 186 -26.75 -31.99 -5.01
C SER A 186 -26.16 -30.91 -5.93
N VAL A 187 -24.83 -30.90 -6.08
CA VAL A 187 -24.09 -29.81 -6.73
C VAL A 187 -24.38 -29.72 -8.22
N GLY A 188 -24.37 -30.85 -8.93
CA GLY A 188 -24.57 -30.90 -10.38
C GLY A 188 -25.91 -30.31 -10.80
N ILE A 189 -26.99 -30.68 -10.12
CA ILE A 189 -28.36 -30.25 -10.44
C ILE A 189 -28.61 -28.80 -9.97
N GLN A 190 -28.18 -28.47 -8.74
CA GLN A 190 -28.60 -27.22 -8.10
C GLN A 190 -27.69 -26.02 -8.41
N MET A 191 -26.50 -26.25 -8.99
CA MET A 191 -25.50 -25.22 -9.41
C MET A 191 -25.12 -25.32 -10.90
N LEU A 192 -25.94 -26.01 -11.68
CA LEU A 192 -25.76 -26.35 -13.09
C LEU A 192 -25.26 -25.20 -13.97
N GLY A 193 -25.97 -24.06 -13.98
CA GLY A 193 -25.61 -22.90 -14.79
C GLY A 193 -24.22 -22.33 -14.45
N SER A 194 -23.83 -22.33 -13.18
CA SER A 194 -22.51 -21.85 -12.77
C SER A 194 -21.40 -22.83 -13.14
N LEU A 195 -21.67 -24.15 -13.06
CA LEU A 195 -20.72 -25.19 -13.49
C LEU A 195 -20.51 -25.18 -15.00
N LEU A 196 -21.57 -24.97 -15.80
CA LEU A 196 -21.44 -24.81 -17.24
C LEU A 196 -20.71 -23.53 -17.64
N ALA A 197 -20.96 -22.42 -16.95
CA ALA A 197 -20.20 -21.18 -17.14
C ALA A 197 -18.72 -21.35 -16.78
N SER A 198 -18.44 -22.12 -15.72
CA SER A 198 -17.08 -22.50 -15.33
C SER A 198 -16.38 -23.33 -16.41
N ALA A 199 -17.07 -24.34 -16.95
CA ALA A 199 -16.58 -25.17 -18.05
C ALA A 199 -16.27 -24.35 -19.30
N ALA A 200 -17.19 -23.46 -19.70
CA ALA A 200 -17.03 -22.61 -20.87
C ALA A 200 -15.85 -21.65 -20.77
N SER A 201 -15.59 -21.11 -19.58
CA SER A 201 -14.50 -20.15 -19.30
C SER A 201 -13.21 -20.79 -18.76
N ALA A 202 -13.08 -22.12 -18.87
CA ALA A 202 -11.94 -22.84 -18.30
C ALA A 202 -10.60 -22.47 -18.95
N SER A 203 -10.61 -22.13 -20.24
CA SER A 203 -9.42 -21.80 -21.02
C SER A 203 -9.32 -20.28 -21.26
N PRO A 204 -8.44 -19.55 -20.56
CA PRO A 204 -8.33 -18.09 -20.73
C PRO A 204 -7.64 -17.73 -22.06
N ILE A 205 -8.21 -16.80 -22.81
CA ILE A 205 -7.69 -16.40 -24.15
C ILE A 205 -6.33 -15.66 -24.04
N HIS A 206 -6.16 -14.76 -23.08
CA HIS A 206 -5.08 -13.75 -23.07
C HIS A 206 -3.77 -14.17 -22.36
N ASN A 207 -3.40 -15.45 -22.38
CA ASN A 207 -2.25 -15.97 -21.61
C ASN A 207 -2.23 -15.51 -20.14
N SER A 208 -3.42 -15.21 -19.59
CA SER A 208 -3.62 -14.76 -18.23
C SER A 208 -3.97 -15.95 -17.35
N THR A 209 -3.81 -15.80 -16.04
CA THR A 209 -4.41 -16.73 -15.09
C THR A 209 -5.92 -16.67 -15.22
N ARG A 210 -6.58 -17.83 -15.11
CA ARG A 210 -8.04 -17.91 -15.04
C ARG A 210 -8.52 -17.13 -13.82
N ASN A 211 -9.53 -16.30 -13.98
CA ASN A 211 -10.18 -15.61 -12.86
C ASN A 211 -11.66 -15.96 -12.89
N HIS A 212 -12.18 -16.56 -11.84
CA HIS A 212 -13.56 -17.03 -11.80
C HIS A 212 -14.19 -16.79 -10.44
N GLU A 213 -15.50 -16.54 -10.44
CA GLU A 213 -16.24 -16.29 -9.21
C GLU A 213 -16.34 -17.57 -8.37
N LYS A 214 -16.26 -17.41 -7.05
CA LYS A 214 -16.64 -18.47 -6.12
C LYS A 214 -18.14 -18.74 -6.26
N LEU A 215 -18.56 -20.00 -6.16
CA LEU A 215 -19.94 -20.45 -6.35
C LEU A 215 -20.90 -20.06 -5.20
N ASP A 216 -20.85 -18.81 -4.76
CA ASP A 216 -21.74 -18.22 -3.76
C ASP A 216 -21.90 -16.70 -4.01
N ARG A 217 -22.49 -15.97 -3.06
CA ARG A 217 -22.73 -14.52 -3.16
C ARG A 217 -21.84 -13.70 -2.22
N THR A 218 -20.70 -14.23 -1.79
CA THR A 218 -19.72 -13.49 -0.98
C THR A 218 -18.97 -12.43 -1.81
N GLY A 219 -18.94 -12.65 -3.14
CA GLY A 219 -18.27 -11.79 -4.12
C GLY A 219 -16.75 -12.00 -4.17
N TYR A 220 -16.25 -13.13 -3.66
CA TYR A 220 -14.86 -13.54 -3.80
C TYR A 220 -14.63 -14.25 -5.14
N ASN A 221 -13.45 -14.01 -5.72
CA ASN A 221 -13.01 -14.63 -6.95
C ASN A 221 -11.72 -15.43 -6.74
N TYR A 222 -11.61 -16.59 -7.39
CA TYR A 222 -10.37 -17.35 -7.46
C TYR A 222 -9.49 -16.84 -8.59
N VAL A 223 -8.22 -16.58 -8.27
CA VAL A 223 -7.18 -16.28 -9.24
C VAL A 223 -6.33 -17.53 -9.44
N GLY A 224 -6.48 -18.16 -10.60
CA GLY A 224 -5.90 -19.46 -10.94
C GLY A 224 -6.90 -20.59 -10.75
N ARG A 225 -6.42 -21.74 -10.27
CA ARG A 225 -7.24 -22.90 -9.91
C ARG A 225 -7.61 -22.84 -8.43
N SER A 226 -8.81 -23.29 -8.08
CA SER A 226 -9.23 -23.43 -6.68
C SER A 226 -8.78 -24.76 -6.06
N TYR A 227 -8.51 -25.80 -6.87
CA TYR A 227 -8.18 -27.16 -6.41
C TYR A 227 -9.17 -27.75 -5.40
N GLY A 228 -10.42 -27.27 -5.40
CA GLY A 228 -11.43 -27.72 -4.44
C GLY A 228 -11.30 -27.17 -3.02
N VAL A 229 -10.39 -26.21 -2.78
CA VAL A 229 -10.14 -25.63 -1.44
C VAL A 229 -10.37 -24.12 -1.43
N GLY A 230 -10.35 -23.51 -0.24
CA GLY A 230 -10.57 -22.07 -0.11
C GLY A 230 -12.05 -21.69 -0.15
N SER A 231 -12.95 -22.58 0.28
CA SER A 231 -14.40 -22.34 0.30
C SER A 231 -14.87 -21.50 1.50
N SER A 232 -14.08 -21.38 2.56
CA SER A 232 -14.47 -20.63 3.77
C SER A 232 -14.48 -19.09 3.67
N PRO A 233 -13.69 -18.41 2.80
CA PRO A 233 -13.69 -16.95 2.74
C PRO A 233 -15.08 -16.36 2.48
N GLY A 234 -15.51 -15.45 3.35
CA GLY A 234 -16.83 -14.83 3.32
C GLY A 234 -17.97 -15.69 3.91
N LEU A 235 -17.71 -16.94 4.29
CA LEU A 235 -18.66 -17.84 4.97
C LEU A 235 -18.29 -18.07 6.44
N GLY A 236 -16.99 -18.29 6.71
CA GLY A 236 -16.46 -18.59 8.02
C GLY A 236 -15.94 -17.37 8.78
N GLU A 237 -15.86 -17.51 10.09
CA GLU A 237 -15.29 -16.50 10.97
C GLU A 237 -13.76 -16.58 10.98
N VAL A 238 -13.14 -15.41 11.11
CA VAL A 238 -11.69 -15.24 11.30
C VAL A 238 -11.49 -14.65 12.69
N HIS A 239 -10.84 -15.41 13.57
CA HIS A 239 -10.61 -15.00 14.95
C HIS A 239 -9.19 -14.46 15.11
N PHE A 240 -9.10 -13.25 15.64
CA PHE A 240 -7.86 -12.53 15.90
C PHE A 240 -8.08 -11.48 17.00
N GLU A 241 -6.98 -10.85 17.44
CA GLU A 241 -7.06 -9.79 18.44
C GLU A 241 -7.99 -8.64 17.99
N ALA A 242 -9.00 -8.36 18.82
CA ALA A 242 -10.03 -7.36 18.53
C ALA A 242 -9.46 -5.94 18.39
N GLY A 243 -10.10 -5.12 17.54
CA GLY A 243 -9.77 -3.70 17.39
C GLY A 243 -8.79 -3.36 16.25
N ARG A 244 -8.59 -4.28 15.31
CA ARG A 244 -7.79 -4.07 14.09
C ARG A 244 -8.63 -4.40 12.84
N ASP A 245 -8.40 -3.69 11.73
CA ASP A 245 -9.10 -3.99 10.48
C ASP A 245 -8.36 -5.07 9.69
N ILE A 246 -9.10 -6.07 9.20
CA ILE A 246 -8.54 -7.17 8.39
C ILE A 246 -8.31 -6.71 6.96
N LEU A 247 -7.07 -6.83 6.49
CA LEU A 247 -6.71 -6.62 5.09
C LEU A 247 -6.74 -7.93 4.28
N GLY A 248 -6.44 -9.06 4.94
CA GLY A 248 -6.42 -10.38 4.35
C GLY A 248 -5.90 -11.42 5.34
N TRP A 249 -5.84 -12.68 4.94
CA TRP A 249 -5.31 -13.75 5.77
C TRP A 249 -4.79 -14.89 4.91
N GLN A 250 -3.96 -15.74 5.51
CA GLN A 250 -3.38 -16.92 4.88
C GLN A 250 -3.51 -18.10 5.83
N TYR A 251 -3.87 -19.25 5.29
CA TYR A 251 -4.02 -20.49 6.06
C TYR A 251 -3.71 -21.69 5.17
N GLN A 252 -3.57 -22.85 5.80
CA GLN A 252 -3.36 -24.11 5.11
C GLN A 252 -4.63 -24.95 5.12
N GLU A 253 -4.97 -25.51 3.97
CA GLU A 253 -6.10 -26.41 3.79
C GLU A 253 -5.63 -27.65 3.02
N ILE A 254 -6.19 -28.82 3.35
CA ILE A 254 -5.91 -30.06 2.64
C ILE A 254 -7.07 -30.31 1.66
N GLY A 255 -6.75 -30.62 0.42
CA GLY A 255 -7.71 -30.92 -0.63
C GLY A 255 -7.19 -31.94 -1.63
N TYR A 256 -7.79 -31.94 -2.81
CA TYR A 256 -7.35 -32.76 -3.93
C TYR A 256 -6.80 -31.92 -5.06
N ARG A 257 -5.55 -32.20 -5.43
CA ARG A 257 -5.03 -31.78 -6.72
C ARG A 257 -5.64 -32.71 -7.78
N SER A 258 -6.63 -32.20 -8.49
CA SER A 258 -7.24 -32.91 -9.61
C SER A 258 -6.37 -32.76 -10.87
N THR A 259 -6.10 -33.89 -11.52
CA THR A 259 -5.43 -33.96 -12.82
C THR A 259 -6.29 -34.76 -13.77
N VAL A 260 -6.60 -34.19 -14.93
CA VAL A 260 -7.44 -34.82 -15.95
C VAL A 260 -6.56 -35.15 -17.14
N SER A 261 -6.68 -36.37 -17.67
CA SER A 261 -6.06 -36.78 -18.93
C SER A 261 -7.10 -37.41 -19.83
N CYS A 262 -7.26 -36.88 -21.04
CA CYS A 262 -8.27 -37.33 -21.99
C CYS A 262 -7.66 -38.00 -23.22
N THR A 263 -8.35 -39.00 -23.75
CA THR A 263 -7.94 -39.74 -24.96
C THR A 263 -9.17 -40.06 -25.81
N TYR A 264 -8.99 -40.16 -27.13
CA TYR A 264 -10.01 -40.75 -28.01
C TYR A 264 -9.87 -42.27 -28.00
N ASN A 265 -10.85 -42.96 -27.41
CA ASN A 265 -10.91 -44.41 -27.37
C ASN A 265 -12.03 -44.92 -28.27
N THR A 266 -11.69 -45.21 -29.53
CA THR A 266 -12.64 -45.77 -30.51
C THR A 266 -13.15 -47.18 -30.16
N SER A 267 -12.50 -47.87 -29.21
CA SER A 267 -12.95 -49.18 -28.69
C SER A 267 -13.86 -49.07 -27.47
N THR A 268 -14.30 -47.87 -27.10
CA THR A 268 -15.25 -47.65 -26.00
C THR A 268 -16.57 -48.38 -26.23
N ASN A 269 -17.10 -49.03 -25.18
CA ASN A 269 -18.41 -49.68 -25.22
C ASN A 269 -19.55 -48.66 -24.98
N PHE A 270 -19.26 -47.54 -24.30
CA PHE A 270 -20.24 -46.49 -24.03
C PHE A 270 -20.59 -45.70 -25.30
N THR A 271 -21.81 -45.88 -25.81
CA THR A 271 -22.28 -45.35 -27.10
C THR A 271 -23.76 -44.92 -27.07
N LEU A 272 -24.19 -44.11 -28.05
CA LEU A 272 -25.56 -43.62 -28.19
C LEU A 272 -26.41 -44.53 -29.07
N PHE A 273 -27.64 -44.78 -28.64
CA PHE A 273 -28.63 -45.60 -29.34
C PHE A 273 -30.00 -44.91 -29.33
N PRO A 274 -30.79 -45.03 -30.40
CA PRO A 274 -32.16 -44.53 -30.39
C PRO A 274 -33.03 -45.38 -29.46
N GLU A 275 -33.82 -44.72 -28.60
CA GLU A 275 -34.68 -45.37 -27.61
C GLU A 275 -36.13 -44.92 -27.81
N GLY A 276 -36.99 -45.84 -28.26
CA GLY A 276 -38.46 -45.70 -28.30
C GLY A 276 -39.04 -44.33 -28.70
N GLY A 277 -39.39 -44.13 -29.97
CA GLY A 277 -40.05 -42.91 -30.47
C GLY A 277 -39.14 -42.04 -31.34
N SER A 278 -39.57 -40.82 -31.68
CA SER A 278 -38.80 -39.90 -32.53
C SER A 278 -37.90 -38.92 -31.76
N VAL A 279 -37.91 -39.00 -30.42
CA VAL A 279 -37.25 -38.03 -29.53
C VAL A 279 -36.44 -38.63 -28.39
N GLY A 280 -36.50 -39.95 -28.18
CA GLY A 280 -35.80 -40.63 -27.08
C GLY A 280 -34.49 -41.28 -27.55
N TRP A 281 -33.46 -41.16 -26.73
CA TRP A 281 -32.12 -41.70 -26.99
C TRP A 281 -31.52 -42.24 -25.70
N ALA A 282 -30.91 -43.41 -25.76
CA ALA A 282 -30.16 -43.99 -24.66
C ALA A 282 -28.66 -43.85 -24.91
N ALA A 283 -27.90 -43.45 -23.91
CA ALA A 283 -26.46 -43.74 -23.87
C ALA A 283 -26.26 -44.96 -23.00
N HIS A 284 -25.60 -45.99 -23.52
CA HIS A 284 -25.29 -47.16 -22.71
C HIS A 284 -23.94 -47.81 -23.03
N GLY A 285 -23.37 -48.48 -22.03
CA GLY A 285 -22.16 -49.29 -22.16
C GLY A 285 -21.30 -49.27 -20.90
N GLU A 286 -20.29 -50.14 -20.87
CA GLU A 286 -19.37 -50.25 -19.74
C GLU A 286 -18.21 -49.26 -19.86
N LEU A 287 -17.75 -48.77 -18.70
CA LEU A 287 -16.52 -47.99 -18.55
C LEU A 287 -15.41 -48.88 -17.96
N PRO A 288 -14.13 -48.49 -18.07
CA PRO A 288 -13.01 -49.30 -17.58
C PRO A 288 -13.05 -49.61 -16.07
N ASP A 289 -13.81 -48.82 -15.30
CA ASP A 289 -14.02 -48.98 -13.86
C ASP A 289 -15.49 -49.34 -13.50
N SER A 290 -16.28 -49.88 -14.43
CA SER A 290 -17.61 -50.42 -14.13
C SER A 290 -17.51 -51.74 -13.35
N ASP A 291 -18.25 -51.87 -12.24
CA ASP A 291 -18.18 -53.05 -11.37
C ASP A 291 -19.27 -54.10 -11.65
N ASP A 292 -20.45 -53.69 -12.14
CA ASP A 292 -21.57 -54.59 -12.40
C ASP A 292 -22.56 -54.01 -13.41
N GLY A 293 -22.40 -54.37 -14.68
CA GLY A 293 -23.30 -53.97 -15.75
C GLY A 293 -22.93 -52.65 -16.42
N TYR A 294 -23.73 -52.31 -17.43
CA TYR A 294 -23.51 -51.14 -18.28
C TYR A 294 -24.11 -49.89 -17.64
N GLU A 295 -23.45 -48.76 -17.84
CA GLU A 295 -24.05 -47.46 -17.54
C GLU A 295 -25.19 -47.21 -18.51
N HIS A 296 -26.28 -46.64 -18.03
CA HIS A 296 -27.45 -46.35 -18.83
C HIS A 296 -28.10 -45.04 -18.41
N SER A 297 -28.22 -44.12 -19.37
CA SER A 297 -28.88 -42.83 -19.18
C SER A 297 -29.70 -42.50 -20.41
N THR A 298 -30.91 -41.97 -20.18
CA THR A 298 -31.86 -41.61 -21.24
C THR A 298 -31.83 -40.10 -21.47
N TYR A 299 -31.83 -39.69 -22.73
CA TYR A 299 -31.75 -38.31 -23.19
C TYR A 299 -32.89 -37.99 -24.15
N ILE A 300 -33.26 -36.72 -24.22
CA ILE A 300 -34.25 -36.22 -25.17
C ILE A 300 -33.52 -35.49 -26.29
N GLY A 301 -33.70 -35.93 -27.54
CA GLY A 301 -33.10 -35.30 -28.71
C GLY A 301 -33.92 -35.55 -29.98
N HIS A 302 -34.11 -34.51 -30.78
CA HIS A 302 -34.91 -34.57 -32.01
C HIS A 302 -34.17 -35.24 -33.17
N GLY A 303 -34.90 -36.03 -33.97
CA GLY A 303 -34.39 -36.58 -35.21
C GLY A 303 -33.28 -37.60 -34.98
N ASP A 304 -32.16 -37.44 -35.67
CA ASP A 304 -31.03 -38.39 -35.68
C ASP A 304 -30.12 -38.30 -34.43
N GLY A 305 -30.55 -37.63 -33.36
CA GLY A 305 -29.77 -37.54 -32.11
C GLY A 305 -28.53 -36.66 -32.21
N ASN A 306 -28.41 -35.87 -33.29
CA ASN A 306 -27.20 -35.08 -33.57
C ASN A 306 -26.85 -34.06 -32.48
N ALA A 307 -27.82 -33.62 -31.70
CA ALA A 307 -27.67 -32.61 -30.66
C ALA A 307 -27.31 -33.17 -29.27
N ILE A 308 -27.15 -34.48 -29.13
CA ILE A 308 -26.98 -35.13 -27.82
C ILE A 308 -25.50 -35.19 -27.45
N VAL A 309 -25.20 -34.89 -26.19
CA VAL A 309 -23.92 -35.21 -25.55
C VAL A 309 -24.22 -35.93 -24.26
N ALA A 310 -23.91 -37.21 -24.22
CA ALA A 310 -24.02 -38.05 -23.04
C ALA A 310 -22.66 -38.17 -22.37
N ILE A 311 -22.68 -38.16 -21.03
CA ILE A 311 -21.51 -38.41 -20.21
C ILE A 311 -21.81 -39.61 -19.31
N GLY A 312 -21.01 -40.66 -19.44
CA GLY A 312 -21.07 -41.86 -18.61
C GLY A 312 -20.05 -41.79 -17.49
N VAL A 313 -20.47 -42.21 -16.29
CA VAL A 313 -19.61 -42.43 -15.12
C VAL A 313 -20.09 -43.66 -14.39
N ALA A 314 -19.17 -44.54 -14.00
CA ALA A 314 -19.49 -45.82 -13.41
C ALA A 314 -20.30 -45.68 -12.11
N HIS A 315 -21.50 -46.27 -12.05
CA HIS A 315 -22.40 -46.22 -10.89
C HIS A 315 -21.84 -47.04 -9.71
N PHE A 316 -22.22 -46.69 -8.48
CA PHE A 316 -21.88 -47.48 -7.31
C PHE A 316 -22.88 -48.62 -7.12
N LYS A 317 -22.43 -49.88 -7.26
CA LYS A 317 -23.30 -51.05 -7.11
C LYS A 317 -23.93 -51.15 -5.72
N ASP A 318 -23.12 -50.98 -4.69
CA ASP A 318 -23.54 -51.06 -3.29
C ASP A 318 -23.42 -49.67 -2.67
N HIS A 319 -24.57 -49.13 -2.21
CA HIS A 319 -24.64 -47.81 -1.61
C HIS A 319 -24.31 -47.82 -0.11
N ASP A 320 -24.16 -49.01 0.50
CA ASP A 320 -23.96 -49.18 1.94
C ASP A 320 -22.52 -49.62 2.28
N VAL A 321 -21.60 -49.69 1.31
CA VAL A 321 -20.20 -50.01 1.57
C VAL A 321 -19.45 -48.87 2.27
N GLU A 322 -18.65 -49.24 3.27
CA GLU A 322 -17.81 -48.29 4.01
C GLU A 322 -16.69 -47.68 3.14
N ILE A 323 -16.15 -48.46 2.20
CA ILE A 323 -15.13 -48.01 1.25
C ILE A 323 -15.64 -48.26 -0.17
N ALA A 324 -15.89 -47.16 -0.88
CA ALA A 324 -16.37 -47.19 -2.25
C ALA A 324 -15.28 -47.72 -3.22
N PRO A 325 -15.69 -48.34 -4.33
CA PRO A 325 -14.79 -48.70 -5.43
C PRO A 325 -14.15 -47.46 -6.04
N LYS A 326 -12.99 -47.65 -6.68
CA LYS A 326 -12.19 -46.55 -7.22
C LYS A 326 -12.80 -46.06 -8.53
N ARG A 327 -13.43 -44.89 -8.51
CA ARG A 327 -13.97 -44.22 -9.69
C ARG A 327 -13.00 -43.18 -10.25
N ARG A 328 -12.77 -43.23 -11.56
CA ARG A 328 -11.80 -42.37 -12.26
C ARG A 328 -12.20 -41.96 -13.66
N TYR A 329 -13.05 -42.73 -14.33
CA TYR A 329 -13.31 -42.50 -15.75
C TYR A 329 -14.57 -41.69 -15.99
N ILE A 330 -14.48 -40.79 -16.95
CA ILE A 330 -15.60 -40.08 -17.57
C ILE A 330 -15.60 -40.44 -19.05
N GLY A 331 -16.67 -41.07 -19.52
CA GLY A 331 -16.85 -41.43 -20.94
C GLY A 331 -17.81 -40.48 -21.64
N PHE A 332 -17.53 -40.13 -22.89
CA PHE A 332 -18.39 -39.28 -23.72
C PHE A 332 -18.94 -40.06 -24.91
N ALA A 333 -20.25 -39.94 -25.13
CA ALA A 333 -20.91 -40.41 -26.35
C ALA A 333 -21.73 -39.25 -26.92
N ALA A 334 -21.46 -38.85 -28.16
CA ALA A 334 -21.99 -37.61 -28.72
C ALA A 334 -22.50 -37.76 -30.16
N GLY A 335 -23.54 -37.00 -30.49
CA GLY A 335 -24.16 -36.95 -31.81
C GLY A 335 -23.36 -36.13 -32.83
N GLY A 336 -23.89 -36.04 -34.06
CA GLY A 336 -23.25 -35.39 -35.20
C GLY A 336 -22.76 -33.96 -34.98
N PHE A 337 -23.47 -33.13 -34.21
CA PHE A 337 -23.07 -31.74 -33.95
C PHE A 337 -21.88 -31.62 -33.00
N TYR A 338 -21.61 -32.65 -32.20
CA TYR A 338 -20.57 -32.68 -31.18
C TYR A 338 -19.62 -33.87 -31.37
N THR A 339 -19.37 -34.26 -32.62
CA THR A 339 -18.48 -35.39 -32.99
C THR A 339 -17.08 -35.30 -32.40
N PHE A 340 -16.59 -34.09 -32.12
CA PHE A 340 -15.31 -33.85 -31.46
C PHE A 340 -15.27 -34.33 -29.99
N LEU A 341 -16.42 -34.60 -29.36
CA LEU A 341 -16.53 -35.21 -28.03
C LEU A 341 -16.76 -36.73 -28.10
N ASN A 342 -17.14 -37.26 -29.27
CA ASN A 342 -17.58 -38.63 -29.38
C ASN A 342 -16.40 -39.60 -29.16
N ALA A 343 -16.66 -40.68 -28.42
CA ALA A 343 -15.67 -41.68 -28.05
C ALA A 343 -14.45 -41.12 -27.29
N THR A 344 -14.62 -40.00 -26.58
CA THR A 344 -13.61 -39.48 -25.66
C THR A 344 -13.76 -40.18 -24.30
N GLN A 345 -12.63 -40.56 -23.71
CA GLN A 345 -12.55 -41.05 -22.34
C GLN A 345 -11.51 -40.22 -21.58
N CYS A 346 -11.88 -39.74 -20.39
CA CYS A 346 -11.00 -38.96 -19.53
C CYS A 346 -10.79 -39.68 -18.19
N GLU A 347 -9.53 -39.81 -17.77
CA GLU A 347 -9.15 -40.24 -16.43
C GLU A 347 -9.00 -39.01 -15.54
N VAL A 348 -9.65 -39.02 -14.37
CA VAL A 348 -9.54 -37.99 -13.34
C VAL A 348 -8.84 -38.58 -12.14
N ASP A 349 -7.65 -38.07 -11.86
CA ASP A 349 -6.85 -38.44 -10.71
C ASP A 349 -6.94 -37.38 -9.61
N PHE A 350 -7.13 -37.84 -8.38
CA PHE A 350 -7.25 -37.00 -7.18
C PHE A 350 -6.10 -37.32 -6.23
N GLU A 351 -5.06 -36.50 -6.28
CA GLU A 351 -3.91 -36.57 -5.39
C GLU A 351 -4.15 -35.72 -4.13
N PRO A 352 -4.09 -36.28 -2.91
CA PRO A 352 -4.15 -35.48 -1.68
C PRO A 352 -3.01 -34.48 -1.65
N THR A 353 -3.31 -33.21 -1.45
CA THR A 353 -2.29 -32.15 -1.43
C THR A 353 -2.66 -31.08 -0.40
N ARG A 354 -1.66 -30.53 0.27
CA ARG A 354 -1.82 -29.39 1.15
C ARG A 354 -1.65 -28.12 0.33
N PHE A 355 -2.50 -27.13 0.60
CA PHE A 355 -2.53 -25.88 -0.14
C PHE A 355 -2.34 -24.70 0.81
N ASN A 356 -1.55 -23.74 0.39
CA ASN A 356 -1.51 -22.41 0.99
C ASN A 356 -2.61 -21.57 0.32
N VAL A 357 -3.62 -21.21 1.11
CA VAL A 357 -4.72 -20.35 0.68
C VAL A 357 -4.43 -18.94 1.16
N THR A 358 -4.33 -18.00 0.23
CA THR A 358 -4.15 -16.57 0.52
C THR A 358 -5.38 -15.80 0.09
N VAL A 359 -5.95 -15.05 1.02
CA VAL A 359 -7.19 -14.29 0.85
C VAL A 359 -6.92 -12.80 1.02
N SER A 360 -7.39 -12.01 0.06
CA SER A 360 -7.45 -10.55 0.17
C SER A 360 -8.86 -10.10 0.47
N SER A 361 -9.08 -9.49 1.64
CA SER A 361 -10.39 -8.97 2.04
C SER A 361 -10.82 -7.79 1.16
N ARG A 362 -9.90 -6.86 0.90
CA ARG A 362 -10.16 -5.65 0.09
C ARG A 362 -10.33 -5.96 -1.39
N GLY A 363 -9.49 -6.83 -1.94
CA GLY A 363 -9.55 -7.23 -3.35
C GLY A 363 -10.61 -8.30 -3.64
N LYS A 364 -11.14 -8.94 -2.59
CA LYS A 364 -12.00 -10.12 -2.68
C LYS A 364 -11.42 -11.22 -3.57
N ASN A 365 -10.12 -11.48 -3.43
CA ASN A 365 -9.41 -12.47 -4.23
C ASN A 365 -8.92 -13.63 -3.35
N ILE A 366 -9.02 -14.83 -3.88
CA ILE A 366 -8.51 -16.07 -3.29
C ILE A 366 -7.45 -16.63 -4.24
N THR A 367 -6.28 -16.93 -3.69
CA THR A 367 -5.18 -17.58 -4.41
C THR A 367 -4.83 -18.85 -3.69
N VAL A 368 -4.73 -19.94 -4.44
CA VAL A 368 -4.46 -21.27 -3.91
C VAL A 368 -3.20 -21.80 -4.57
N VAL A 369 -2.21 -22.16 -3.75
CA VAL A 369 -0.92 -22.68 -4.21
C VAL A 369 -0.63 -24.01 -3.51
N PRO A 370 -0.37 -25.10 -4.25
CA PRO A 370 0.01 -26.38 -3.64
C PRO A 370 1.36 -26.27 -2.93
N THR A 371 1.50 -26.91 -1.78
CA THR A 371 2.79 -27.10 -1.10
C THR A 371 3.48 -28.35 -1.62
N ASN A 372 4.81 -28.41 -1.51
CA ASN A 372 5.60 -29.56 -1.96
C ASN A 372 5.69 -30.68 -0.90
N ASP A 373 4.66 -30.83 -0.09
CA ASP A 373 4.63 -31.84 0.97
C ASP A 373 4.30 -33.22 0.39
N THR A 374 5.10 -34.23 0.72
CA THR A 374 4.92 -35.59 0.20
C THR A 374 4.07 -36.48 1.10
N ASP A 375 3.84 -36.09 2.35
CA ASP A 375 3.06 -36.85 3.34
C ASP A 375 1.80 -36.09 3.74
N VAL A 376 0.79 -36.14 2.86
CA VAL A 376 -0.49 -35.46 3.05
C VAL A 376 -1.59 -36.52 3.24
N PRO A 377 -2.30 -36.52 4.37
CA PRO A 377 -3.38 -37.48 4.60
C PRO A 377 -4.52 -37.25 3.61
N ASN A 378 -5.14 -38.35 3.19
CA ASN A 378 -6.30 -38.31 2.33
C ASN A 378 -7.52 -37.76 3.08
N ILE A 379 -8.17 -36.71 2.56
CA ILE A 379 -9.33 -36.07 3.21
C ILE A 379 -10.56 -36.97 3.24
N ASP A 380 -10.67 -37.91 2.30
CA ASP A 380 -11.74 -38.90 2.24
C ASP A 380 -11.16 -40.29 1.94
N THR A 381 -11.01 -41.08 3.01
CA THR A 381 -10.55 -42.47 2.94
C THR A 381 -11.61 -43.42 2.37
N THR A 382 -12.88 -43.05 2.45
CA THR A 382 -14.02 -43.85 1.97
C THR A 382 -14.20 -43.78 0.45
N ARG A 383 -13.65 -42.74 -0.20
CA ARG A 383 -13.68 -42.46 -1.65
C ARG A 383 -15.04 -42.02 -2.20
N TRP A 384 -16.04 -41.84 -1.34
CA TRP A 384 -17.36 -41.36 -1.73
C TRP A 384 -17.32 -39.98 -2.37
N LEU A 385 -16.48 -39.05 -1.88
CA LEU A 385 -16.38 -37.70 -2.43
C LEU A 385 -15.92 -37.72 -3.89
N LYS A 386 -14.88 -38.49 -4.18
CA LYS A 386 -14.29 -38.57 -5.53
C LYS A 386 -15.30 -39.09 -6.54
N GLY A 387 -15.96 -40.21 -6.24
CA GLY A 387 -16.96 -40.76 -7.16
C GLY A 387 -18.24 -39.95 -7.22
N THR A 388 -18.68 -39.32 -6.12
CA THR A 388 -19.85 -38.43 -6.15
C THR A 388 -19.61 -37.21 -7.04
N VAL A 389 -18.40 -36.62 -6.99
CA VAL A 389 -17.99 -35.52 -7.88
C VAL A 389 -18.02 -35.96 -9.34
N LEU A 390 -17.45 -37.12 -9.67
CA LEU A 390 -17.49 -37.63 -11.04
C LEU A 390 -18.94 -37.88 -11.49
N ARG A 391 -19.77 -38.48 -10.63
CA ARG A 391 -21.16 -38.77 -10.93
C ARG A 391 -21.98 -37.52 -11.28
N GLN A 392 -21.61 -36.35 -10.77
CA GLN A 392 -22.28 -35.10 -11.15
C GLN A 392 -22.21 -34.81 -12.65
N PHE A 393 -21.19 -35.29 -13.37
CA PHE A 393 -21.10 -35.06 -14.82
C PHE A 393 -22.18 -35.78 -15.61
N GLU A 394 -22.57 -37.00 -15.20
CA GLU A 394 -23.66 -37.74 -15.82
C GLU A 394 -25.00 -37.01 -15.58
N LEU A 395 -25.26 -36.61 -14.33
CA LEU A 395 -26.46 -35.86 -13.96
C LEU A 395 -26.56 -34.53 -14.72
N ILE A 396 -25.45 -33.78 -14.82
CA ILE A 396 -25.39 -32.54 -15.60
C ILE A 396 -25.72 -32.81 -17.06
N ALA A 397 -25.12 -33.83 -17.69
CA ALA A 397 -25.38 -34.14 -19.09
C ALA A 397 -26.84 -34.52 -19.35
N ASN A 398 -27.45 -35.25 -18.41
CA ASN A 398 -28.84 -35.66 -18.47
C ASN A 398 -29.78 -34.45 -18.43
N ASP A 399 -29.58 -33.55 -17.48
CA ASP A 399 -30.44 -32.38 -17.26
C ASP A 399 -30.28 -31.28 -18.32
N GLU A 400 -29.11 -31.18 -18.97
CA GLU A 400 -28.73 -30.07 -19.86
C GLU A 400 -28.74 -30.41 -21.35
N THR A 401 -29.31 -31.55 -21.70
CA THR A 401 -29.60 -31.90 -23.08
C THR A 401 -31.05 -31.52 -23.40
N ASN A 402 -31.22 -30.57 -24.32
CA ASN A 402 -32.54 -30.21 -24.85
C ASN A 402 -32.73 -30.85 -26.24
N LEU A 403 -33.97 -30.79 -26.75
CA LEU A 403 -34.41 -31.40 -28.00
C LEU A 403 -33.53 -31.06 -29.23
N TYR A 404 -32.87 -29.90 -29.23
CA TYR A 404 -32.09 -29.39 -30.38
C TYR A 404 -30.64 -29.03 -30.09
N VAL A 405 -30.22 -28.97 -28.82
CA VAL A 405 -28.87 -28.54 -28.44
C VAL A 405 -28.48 -29.14 -27.09
N SER A 406 -27.21 -29.49 -26.94
CA SER A 406 -26.62 -29.82 -25.64
C SER A 406 -25.86 -28.61 -25.11
N THR A 407 -26.31 -28.05 -23.99
CA THR A 407 -25.59 -26.91 -23.40
C THR A 407 -24.23 -27.36 -22.86
N VAL A 408 -24.11 -28.60 -22.38
CA VAL A 408 -22.83 -29.26 -22.08
C VAL A 408 -21.92 -29.26 -23.30
N GLY A 409 -22.42 -29.76 -24.44
CA GLY A 409 -21.66 -29.74 -25.70
C GLY A 409 -21.19 -28.34 -26.09
N THR A 410 -22.04 -27.32 -25.92
CA THR A 410 -21.65 -25.93 -26.20
C THR A 410 -20.62 -25.37 -25.23
N ALA A 411 -20.70 -25.70 -23.94
CA ALA A 411 -19.76 -25.23 -22.92
C ALA A 411 -18.36 -25.82 -23.15
N PHE A 412 -18.28 -27.12 -23.43
CA PHE A 412 -17.01 -27.76 -23.81
C PHE A 412 -16.43 -27.16 -25.10
N ASN A 413 -17.27 -26.94 -26.10
CA ASN A 413 -16.84 -26.31 -27.35
C ASN A 413 -16.26 -24.91 -27.14
N ALA A 414 -16.83 -24.12 -26.23
CA ALA A 414 -16.32 -22.80 -25.88
C ALA A 414 -14.90 -22.88 -25.29
N SER A 415 -14.66 -23.76 -24.31
CA SER A 415 -13.31 -23.97 -23.76
C SER A 415 -12.31 -24.41 -24.81
N ILE A 416 -12.69 -25.35 -25.69
CA ILE A 416 -11.83 -25.82 -26.79
C ILE A 416 -11.48 -24.67 -27.74
N THR A 417 -12.47 -23.86 -28.09
CA THR A 417 -12.29 -22.72 -29.00
C THR A 417 -11.39 -21.67 -28.37
N ASP A 418 -11.59 -21.32 -27.10
CA ASP A 418 -10.78 -20.34 -26.39
C ASP A 418 -9.34 -20.83 -26.18
N HIS A 419 -9.16 -22.12 -25.89
CA HIS A 419 -7.84 -22.74 -25.82
C HIS A 419 -7.11 -22.65 -27.16
N ARG A 420 -7.81 -22.94 -28.26
CA ARG A 420 -7.27 -22.82 -29.62
C ARG A 420 -6.86 -21.37 -29.93
N LEU A 421 -7.72 -20.40 -29.64
CA LEU A 421 -7.43 -18.98 -29.83
C LEU A 421 -6.20 -18.55 -29.02
N ARG A 422 -6.05 -19.02 -27.77
CA ARG A 422 -4.85 -18.78 -26.97
C ARG A 422 -3.58 -19.30 -27.66
N LEU A 423 -3.62 -20.52 -28.21
CA LEU A 423 -2.47 -21.10 -28.93
C LEU A 423 -2.14 -20.33 -30.22
N GLU A 424 -3.15 -19.84 -30.93
CA GLU A 424 -3.01 -18.98 -32.10
C GLU A 424 -2.33 -17.66 -31.73
N MET A 425 -2.79 -16.98 -30.67
CA MET A 425 -2.18 -15.74 -30.17
C MET A 425 -0.72 -15.94 -29.72
N ASN A 426 -0.39 -17.11 -29.18
CA ASN A 426 0.96 -17.46 -28.75
C ASN A 426 1.86 -18.01 -29.88
N ASN A 427 1.40 -18.08 -31.13
CA ASN A 427 2.12 -18.68 -32.27
C ASN A 427 2.58 -20.14 -32.04
N THR A 428 1.88 -20.89 -31.19
CA THR A 428 2.23 -22.28 -30.85
C THR A 428 1.31 -23.31 -31.53
N LEU A 429 0.20 -22.87 -32.13
CA LEU A 429 -0.77 -23.76 -32.77
C LEU A 429 -0.14 -24.66 -33.85
N THR A 430 0.80 -24.15 -34.65
CA THR A 430 1.42 -24.88 -35.77
C THR A 430 2.19 -26.14 -35.34
N SER A 431 2.53 -26.24 -34.05
CA SER A 431 3.24 -27.40 -33.49
C SER A 431 2.33 -28.50 -32.95
N ARG A 432 1.00 -28.31 -32.95
CA ARG A 432 0.03 -29.22 -32.32
C ARG A 432 -1.02 -29.74 -33.30
N THR A 433 -1.42 -30.99 -33.12
CA THR A 433 -2.53 -31.61 -33.86
C THR A 433 -3.88 -31.13 -33.35
N SER A 434 -4.89 -31.05 -34.22
CA SER A 434 -6.25 -30.65 -33.85
C SER A 434 -6.86 -31.51 -32.71
N ALA A 435 -6.62 -32.82 -32.73
CA ALA A 435 -7.09 -33.73 -31.68
C ALA A 435 -6.53 -33.35 -30.29
N ASN A 436 -5.23 -33.10 -30.18
CA ASN A 436 -4.61 -32.68 -28.92
C ASN A 436 -5.16 -31.34 -28.42
N VAL A 437 -5.39 -30.38 -29.31
CA VAL A 437 -5.99 -29.07 -28.94
C VAL A 437 -7.40 -29.26 -28.37
N THR A 438 -8.20 -30.15 -28.96
CA THR A 438 -9.53 -30.49 -28.47
C THR A 438 -9.46 -31.18 -27.10
N LEU A 439 -8.63 -32.21 -26.96
CA LEU A 439 -8.48 -32.95 -25.70
C LEU A 439 -7.99 -32.05 -24.57
N GLU A 440 -6.98 -31.20 -24.79
CA GLU A 440 -6.51 -30.25 -23.77
C GLU A 440 -7.59 -29.21 -23.39
N GLY A 441 -8.40 -28.76 -24.35
CA GLY A 441 -9.54 -27.88 -24.08
C GLY A 441 -10.61 -28.56 -23.21
N MET A 442 -10.87 -29.85 -23.44
CA MET A 442 -11.76 -30.68 -22.62
C MET A 442 -11.18 -30.92 -21.23
N GLU A 443 -9.89 -31.25 -21.12
CA GLU A 443 -9.18 -31.44 -19.85
C GLU A 443 -9.31 -30.20 -18.97
N ASN A 444 -9.13 -28.99 -19.54
CA ASN A 444 -9.32 -27.74 -18.81
C ASN A 444 -10.77 -27.59 -18.29
N ALA A 445 -11.77 -27.90 -19.13
CA ALA A 445 -13.19 -27.78 -18.77
C ALA A 445 -13.57 -28.75 -17.64
N ILE A 446 -13.18 -30.02 -17.75
CA ILE A 446 -13.42 -31.03 -16.69
C ILE A 446 -12.70 -30.63 -15.42
N THR A 447 -11.43 -30.20 -15.52
CA THR A 447 -10.64 -29.76 -14.36
C THR A 447 -11.32 -28.59 -13.64
N ALA A 448 -11.79 -27.59 -14.38
CA ALA A 448 -12.49 -26.44 -13.82
C ALA A 448 -13.80 -26.84 -13.11
N MET A 449 -14.60 -27.72 -13.73
CA MET A 449 -15.83 -28.22 -13.12
C MET A 449 -15.56 -29.06 -11.87
N VAL A 450 -14.56 -29.95 -11.90
CA VAL A 450 -14.16 -30.77 -10.73
C VAL A 450 -13.73 -29.88 -9.57
N ASP A 451 -12.86 -28.90 -9.84
CA ASP A 451 -12.38 -27.95 -8.83
C ASP A 451 -13.56 -27.18 -8.21
N ASP A 452 -14.49 -26.70 -9.02
CA ASP A 452 -15.65 -25.94 -8.54
C ASP A 452 -16.69 -26.81 -7.82
N MET A 453 -16.89 -28.07 -8.25
CA MET A 453 -17.73 -29.03 -7.53
C MET A 453 -17.16 -29.33 -6.15
N LEU A 454 -15.85 -29.55 -6.04
CA LEU A 454 -15.19 -29.77 -4.76
C LEU A 454 -15.34 -28.54 -3.84
N VAL A 455 -15.18 -27.32 -4.36
CA VAL A 455 -15.44 -26.08 -3.60
C VAL A 455 -16.91 -26.00 -3.17
N ALA A 456 -17.85 -26.38 -4.02
CA ALA A 456 -19.27 -26.37 -3.70
C ALA A 456 -19.62 -27.39 -2.60
N TYR A 457 -19.08 -28.61 -2.66
CA TYR A 457 -19.20 -29.59 -1.59
C TYR A 457 -18.57 -29.10 -0.29
N ALA A 458 -17.39 -28.49 -0.35
CA ALA A 458 -16.74 -27.89 0.80
C ALA A 458 -17.58 -26.74 1.42
N SER A 459 -18.24 -25.94 0.57
CA SER A 459 -19.17 -24.89 1.01
C SER A 459 -20.44 -25.48 1.63
N ALA A 460 -20.92 -26.62 1.13
CA ALA A 460 -22.06 -27.34 1.68
C ALA A 460 -21.73 -28.01 3.04
N GLN A 461 -20.54 -28.61 3.17
CA GLN A 461 -20.00 -29.08 4.44
C GLN A 461 -20.03 -27.95 5.49
N PHE A 462 -19.57 -26.76 5.09
CA PHE A 462 -19.54 -25.59 5.95
C PHE A 462 -20.93 -25.05 6.33
N MET A 463 -21.80 -24.82 5.35
CA MET A 463 -23.05 -24.07 5.56
C MET A 463 -24.26 -24.95 5.89
N VAL A 464 -24.36 -26.12 5.27
CA VAL A 464 -25.50 -27.05 5.41
C VAL A 464 -25.22 -28.05 6.52
N GLY A 465 -24.04 -28.70 6.49
CA GLY A 465 -23.65 -29.69 7.48
C GLY A 465 -23.19 -29.11 8.82
N ASP A 466 -22.81 -27.82 8.84
CA ASP A 466 -22.11 -27.17 9.97
C ASP A 466 -20.83 -27.92 10.40
N PHE A 467 -20.22 -28.62 9.44
CA PHE A 467 -18.99 -29.38 9.64
C PHE A 467 -17.80 -28.47 9.35
N LYS A 468 -17.33 -27.80 10.41
CA LYS A 468 -16.23 -26.83 10.35
C LYS A 468 -15.24 -27.04 11.49
N LYS A 469 -14.00 -26.61 11.27
CA LYS A 469 -12.91 -26.61 12.26
C LYS A 469 -12.08 -25.35 12.16
N ASP A 470 -11.48 -24.95 13.27
CA ASP A 470 -10.55 -23.83 13.31
C ASP A 470 -9.13 -24.30 12.94
N VAL A 471 -8.48 -23.57 12.05
CA VAL A 471 -7.08 -23.80 11.68
C VAL A 471 -6.26 -22.54 11.89
N SER A 472 -5.05 -22.71 12.41
CA SER A 472 -4.10 -21.63 12.60
C SER A 472 -3.68 -21.02 11.25
N GLY A 473 -3.64 -19.70 11.20
CA GLY A 473 -3.24 -18.94 10.03
C GLY A 473 -2.59 -17.61 10.39
N THR A 474 -1.99 -16.98 9.39
CA THR A 474 -1.41 -15.64 9.53
C THR A 474 -2.39 -14.62 8.97
N ILE A 475 -2.81 -13.67 9.80
CA ILE A 475 -3.79 -12.65 9.45
C ILE A 475 -3.06 -11.34 9.23
N ARG A 476 -3.36 -10.69 8.12
CA ARG A 476 -2.82 -9.39 7.74
C ARG A 476 -3.77 -8.31 8.19
N VAL A 477 -3.34 -7.51 9.15
CA VAL A 477 -4.12 -6.42 9.75
C VAL A 477 -3.52 -5.05 9.46
N THR A 478 -4.32 -4.00 9.56
CA THR A 478 -3.85 -2.61 9.48
C THR A 478 -3.01 -2.24 10.71
N ALA A 479 -1.93 -1.49 10.47
CA ALA A 479 -1.05 -0.94 11.49
C ALA A 479 -0.54 0.44 11.06
N ILE A 480 0.03 1.21 11.99
CA ILE A 480 0.63 2.51 11.71
C ILE A 480 2.10 2.51 12.09
N VAL A 481 2.94 3.09 11.24
CA VAL A 481 4.31 3.47 11.57
C VAL A 481 4.43 4.99 11.52
N ILE A 482 5.21 5.58 12.42
CA ILE A 482 5.47 7.02 12.43
C ILE A 482 6.62 7.33 11.47
N GLY A 483 6.31 8.00 10.36
CA GLY A 483 7.27 8.39 9.32
C GLY A 483 7.83 7.22 8.51
N GLU A 484 8.30 7.52 7.30
CA GLU A 484 9.10 6.53 6.57
C GLU A 484 10.55 6.51 7.07
N LYS A 485 11.16 5.32 7.05
CA LYS A 485 12.55 5.11 7.48
C LYS A 485 13.56 6.07 6.85
N LYS A 486 13.37 6.41 5.57
CA LYS A 486 14.22 7.34 4.84
C LYS A 486 14.17 8.76 5.42
N PHE A 487 12.97 9.24 5.79
CA PHE A 487 12.79 10.58 6.34
C PHE A 487 13.22 10.67 7.81
N ALA A 488 13.02 9.62 8.60
CA ALA A 488 13.52 9.56 9.98
C ALA A 488 15.07 9.65 10.01
N ILE A 489 15.75 8.91 9.13
CA ILE A 489 17.22 9.00 8.98
C ILE A 489 17.65 10.39 8.52
N ALA A 490 16.94 10.97 7.54
CA ALA A 490 17.24 12.31 7.03
C ALA A 490 17.08 13.39 8.12
N ALA A 491 16.00 13.36 8.91
CA ALA A 491 15.76 14.29 10.01
C ALA A 491 16.86 14.19 11.08
N PHE A 492 17.27 12.96 11.43
CA PHE A 492 18.37 12.73 12.36
C PHE A 492 19.71 13.25 11.81
N ALA A 493 20.05 12.90 10.57
CA ALA A 493 21.28 13.36 9.93
C ALA A 493 21.33 14.89 9.87
N LEU A 494 20.22 15.53 9.53
CA LEU A 494 20.11 16.98 9.50
C LEU A 494 20.33 17.60 10.87
N ASN A 495 19.70 17.04 11.91
CA ASN A 495 19.92 17.50 13.28
C ASN A 495 21.39 17.37 13.70
N MET A 496 22.03 16.24 13.34
CA MET A 496 23.45 16.01 13.62
C MET A 496 24.36 16.98 12.88
N VAL A 497 24.02 17.40 11.65
CA VAL A 497 24.77 18.45 10.93
C VAL A 497 24.69 19.78 11.67
N VAL A 498 23.52 20.17 12.18
CA VAL A 498 23.38 21.42 12.95
C VAL A 498 24.16 21.36 14.26
N VAL A 499 24.10 20.23 14.98
CA VAL A 499 24.90 20.00 16.19
C VAL A 499 26.39 20.03 15.88
N ALA A 500 26.83 19.40 14.78
CA ALA A 500 28.22 19.41 14.36
C ALA A 500 28.69 20.83 14.00
N LEU A 501 27.87 21.62 13.30
CA LEU A 501 28.17 23.02 13.00
C LEU A 501 28.35 23.84 14.28
N PHE A 502 27.47 23.64 15.27
CA PHE A 502 27.60 24.27 16.58
C PHE A 502 28.91 23.87 17.28
N ILE A 503 29.23 22.58 17.36
CA ILE A 503 30.44 22.08 18.02
C ILE A 503 31.71 22.58 17.31
N LEU A 504 31.74 22.50 15.97
CA LEU A 504 32.87 22.97 15.17
C LEU A 504 33.13 24.47 15.39
N GLU A 505 32.07 25.29 15.39
CA GLU A 505 32.20 26.72 15.64
C GLU A 505 32.55 27.03 17.09
N ALA A 506 32.03 26.29 18.06
CA ALA A 506 32.42 26.38 19.46
C ALA A 506 33.92 26.09 19.63
N ILE A 507 34.44 25.02 19.02
CA ILE A 507 35.87 24.66 19.08
C ILE A 507 36.72 25.72 18.37
N ARG A 508 36.35 26.10 17.14
CA ARG A 508 37.08 27.11 16.33
C ARG A 508 37.18 28.46 17.03
N THR A 509 36.19 28.80 17.83
CA THR A 509 36.12 30.07 18.58
C THR A 509 36.59 29.95 20.03
N ARG A 510 37.06 28.78 20.46
CA ARG A 510 37.44 28.49 21.86
C ARG A 510 36.31 28.84 22.83
N GLY A 511 35.09 28.44 22.48
CA GLY A 511 33.86 28.73 23.22
C GLY A 511 33.49 30.21 23.15
N TRP A 512 33.71 30.86 22.00
CA TRP A 512 33.41 32.28 21.79
C TRP A 512 34.03 33.23 22.82
N LYS A 513 35.23 32.87 23.30
CA LYS A 513 36.01 33.73 24.21
C LYS A 513 36.44 35.01 23.47
N ASP A 514 36.36 36.15 24.16
CA ASP A 514 36.74 37.49 23.66
C ASP A 514 35.82 38.10 22.57
N ILE A 515 34.54 37.72 22.52
CA ILE A 515 33.53 38.36 21.67
C ILE A 515 33.19 39.77 22.18
N THR A 516 33.03 40.69 21.23
CA THR A 516 32.51 42.04 21.48
C THR A 516 31.01 41.98 21.79
N GLU A 517 30.55 42.75 22.78
CA GLU A 517 29.12 42.86 23.10
C GLU A 517 28.30 43.46 21.94
N PHE A 518 28.96 44.22 21.04
CA PHE A 518 28.39 44.72 19.80
C PHE A 518 27.71 43.62 18.98
N ASP A 519 26.40 43.77 18.80
CA ASP A 519 25.56 42.94 17.93
C ASP A 519 25.13 43.77 16.71
N PRO A 520 25.60 43.46 15.49
CA PRO A 520 25.17 44.18 14.29
C PRO A 520 23.68 43.98 13.96
N SER A 521 23.02 42.97 14.52
CA SER A 521 21.58 42.76 14.35
C SER A 521 20.72 43.56 15.35
N ASP A 522 21.32 44.07 16.43
CA ASP A 522 20.62 44.95 17.38
C ASP A 522 20.78 46.41 16.95
N ILE A 523 19.67 47.04 16.58
CA ILE A 523 19.66 48.44 16.13
C ILE A 523 20.21 49.39 17.20
N ARG A 524 20.10 49.03 18.50
CA ARG A 524 20.64 49.83 19.61
C ARG A 524 22.16 49.87 19.55
N HIS A 525 22.79 48.73 19.36
CA HIS A 525 24.25 48.64 19.23
C HIS A 525 24.74 49.35 17.97
N VAL A 526 24.04 49.20 16.84
CA VAL A 526 24.37 49.89 15.59
C VAL A 526 24.24 51.41 15.74
N MET A 527 23.18 51.91 16.40
CA MET A 527 22.96 53.34 16.62
C MET A 527 24.04 53.96 17.51
N ILE A 528 24.42 53.28 18.60
CA ILE A 528 25.51 53.72 19.48
C ILE A 528 26.83 53.75 18.70
N ALA A 529 27.14 52.68 17.96
CA ALA A 529 28.39 52.59 17.22
C ALA A 529 28.50 53.53 16.02
N ALA A 530 27.37 53.83 15.38
CA ALA A 530 27.28 54.83 14.32
C ALA A 530 27.34 56.27 14.88
N SER A 531 26.88 56.50 16.12
CA SER A 531 26.99 57.82 16.76
C SER A 531 28.43 58.14 17.15
N GLU A 532 29.16 57.17 17.71
CA GLU A 532 30.55 57.35 18.17
C GLU A 532 31.56 57.42 17.00
N GLY A 533 31.30 56.72 15.89
CA GLY A 533 32.13 56.75 14.68
C GLY A 533 31.58 57.64 13.54
N GLY A 534 30.51 58.37 13.79
CA GLY A 534 29.64 58.93 12.75
C GLY A 534 30.25 60.05 11.90
N THR A 535 31.18 60.83 12.43
CA THR A 535 31.79 61.96 11.72
C THR A 535 32.63 61.53 10.53
N ASP A 536 33.35 60.42 10.66
CA ASP A 536 34.24 59.92 9.60
C ASP A 536 33.45 59.05 8.61
N LEU A 537 32.51 58.26 9.12
CA LEU A 537 31.57 57.50 8.30
C LEU A 537 30.71 58.42 7.39
N ALA A 538 30.25 59.55 7.92
CA ALA A 538 29.47 60.54 7.18
C ALA A 538 30.30 61.21 6.07
N LYS A 539 31.55 61.62 6.34
CA LYS A 539 32.43 62.25 5.34
C LYS A 539 32.69 61.33 4.15
N VAL A 540 32.96 60.05 4.40
CA VAL A 540 33.20 59.06 3.34
C VAL A 540 31.90 58.67 2.63
N GLY A 541 30.79 58.54 3.36
CA GLY A 541 29.48 58.21 2.77
C GLY A 541 28.92 59.33 1.87
N PHE A 542 29.02 60.59 2.28
CA PHE A 542 28.50 61.72 1.50
C PHE A 542 29.35 62.05 0.26
N SER A 543 30.64 61.73 0.27
CA SER A 543 31.54 61.95 -0.87
C SER A 543 31.41 60.90 -1.97
N ASN A 544 30.86 59.72 -1.69
CA ASN A 544 30.82 58.59 -2.62
C ASN A 544 29.44 57.89 -2.69
N LYS A 545 28.39 58.69 -2.95
CA LYS A 545 26.97 58.25 -2.93
C LYS A 545 26.69 57.03 -3.81
N ASP A 546 27.33 56.92 -4.98
CA ASP A 546 27.07 55.85 -5.94
C ASP A 546 27.75 54.51 -5.57
N LYS A 547 28.67 54.52 -4.59
CA LYS A 547 29.45 53.34 -4.14
C LYS A 547 29.35 53.07 -2.64
N LEU A 548 28.27 53.51 -1.99
CA LEU A 548 28.05 53.34 -0.56
C LEU A 548 28.21 51.88 -0.08
N GLY A 549 27.81 50.92 -0.93
CA GLY A 549 27.86 49.49 -0.63
C GLY A 549 29.27 48.88 -0.57
N GLU A 550 30.27 49.54 -1.18
CA GLU A 550 31.66 49.07 -1.25
C GLU A 550 32.52 49.56 -0.07
N ILE A 551 32.01 50.50 0.72
CA ILE A 551 32.74 51.06 1.88
C ILE A 551 33.00 49.97 2.90
N LYS A 552 34.26 49.82 3.29
CA LYS A 552 34.71 48.83 4.29
C LYS A 552 34.69 49.44 5.68
N VAL A 553 33.98 48.78 6.59
CA VAL A 553 33.80 49.22 7.98
C VAL A 553 34.35 48.17 8.93
N ARG A 554 34.91 48.62 10.06
CA ARG A 554 35.40 47.78 11.16
C ARG A 554 34.84 48.30 12.48
N VAL A 555 34.62 47.39 13.43
CA VAL A 555 34.23 47.76 14.81
C VAL A 555 35.49 48.00 15.63
N GLY A 556 35.62 49.20 16.17
CA GLY A 556 36.62 49.60 17.17
C GLY A 556 35.99 49.79 18.55
N GLU A 557 36.84 49.89 19.56
CA GLU A 557 36.46 50.20 20.95
C GLU A 557 36.89 51.64 21.23
N ALA A 558 35.96 52.48 21.67
CA ALA A 558 36.20 53.86 22.06
C ALA A 558 36.78 53.91 23.49
N GLU A 559 37.43 55.02 23.87
CA GLU A 559 38.15 55.17 25.14
C GLU A 559 37.27 55.02 26.40
N ASN A 560 35.95 55.18 26.25
CA ASN A 560 34.93 54.99 27.29
C ASN A 560 34.39 53.55 27.38
N GLY A 561 34.93 52.61 26.59
CA GLY A 561 34.42 51.24 26.47
C GLY A 561 33.17 51.09 25.59
N SER A 562 32.73 52.15 24.90
CA SER A 562 31.65 52.08 23.91
C SER A 562 32.20 51.57 22.56
N PHE A 563 31.32 51.08 21.69
CA PHE A 563 31.72 50.58 20.37
C PHE A 563 31.66 51.72 19.35
N ALA A 564 32.58 51.75 18.38
CA ALA A 564 32.58 52.73 17.29
C ALA A 564 32.76 52.03 15.92
N LEU A 565 32.00 52.44 14.91
CA LEU A 565 32.17 51.98 13.52
C LEU A 565 33.17 52.90 12.79
N ALA A 566 34.32 52.37 12.40
CA ALA A 566 35.37 53.11 11.70
C ALA A 566 35.53 52.64 10.25
N VAL A 567 35.85 53.56 9.34
CA VAL A 567 36.18 53.26 7.93
C VAL A 567 37.61 52.71 7.85
N ASP A 568 37.79 51.62 7.12
CA ASP A 568 39.10 50.98 6.95
C ASP A 568 40.05 51.88 6.12
N GLY A 569 41.11 52.40 6.74
CA GLY A 569 42.13 53.23 6.08
C GLY A 569 42.20 54.69 6.53
N GLU A 570 41.25 55.19 7.34
CA GLU A 570 41.39 56.45 8.07
C GLU A 570 41.86 56.16 9.51
N ILE A 571 42.72 57.04 10.02
CA ILE A 571 43.42 56.89 11.30
C ILE A 571 42.40 56.65 12.43
N SER A 572 42.66 55.64 13.25
CA SER A 572 41.94 55.31 14.48
C SER A 572 41.50 56.57 15.24
N PRO A 573 40.25 56.68 15.70
CA PRO A 573 39.78 57.90 16.36
C PRO A 573 40.33 57.94 17.79
N THR A 574 41.54 58.47 17.97
CA THR A 574 41.83 59.26 19.16
C THR A 574 41.32 60.67 18.86
N VAL A 575 40.04 60.90 19.12
CA VAL A 575 39.49 62.26 19.10
C VAL A 575 40.07 63.00 20.30
N LYS A 576 41.16 63.75 20.07
CA LYS A 576 41.60 64.79 21.01
C LYS A 576 40.47 65.81 21.12
N TYR A 577 39.76 65.81 22.25
CA TYR A 577 39.03 67.00 22.67
C TYR A 577 40.05 68.08 23.00
N GLU A 578 40.29 68.98 22.06
CA GLU A 578 40.98 70.23 22.34
C GLU A 578 39.99 71.11 23.12
N SER A 579 40.31 71.31 24.41
CA SER A 579 39.59 72.16 25.31
C SER A 579 39.57 73.61 24.79
N MET A 580 38.40 74.10 24.38
CA MET A 580 38.14 75.54 24.37
C MET A 580 37.31 75.89 25.61
N ARG A 581 38.01 76.50 26.57
CA ARG A 581 37.47 77.19 27.73
C ARG A 581 37.63 78.70 27.46
N ALA A 582 36.58 79.47 27.79
CA ALA A 582 36.47 80.95 27.79
C ALA A 582 36.40 81.58 26.38
N ASP A 583 35.48 82.47 26.00
CA ASP A 583 34.61 83.40 26.72
C ASP A 583 33.43 83.89 25.85
N ASN A 584 32.46 84.51 26.52
CA ASN A 584 31.47 85.51 26.07
C ASN A 584 30.14 85.09 25.42
N GLU A 585 29.11 85.17 26.28
CA GLU A 585 27.88 85.97 26.18
C GLU A 585 27.07 86.09 24.86
N ALA A 586 25.77 85.86 25.06
CA ALA A 586 24.62 86.41 24.33
C ALA A 586 24.35 85.92 22.89
N TYR A 587 23.42 84.97 22.75
CA TYR A 587 22.06 85.31 22.28
C TYR A 587 21.11 84.11 22.42
N VAL A 588 19.98 84.36 23.07
CA VAL A 588 18.84 83.47 23.17
C VAL A 588 18.14 83.43 21.81
N GLN A 589 17.94 82.25 21.23
CA GLN A 589 16.77 82.00 20.39
C GLN A 589 16.35 80.52 20.43
N ARG A 590 15.25 80.29 21.16
CA ARG A 590 14.40 79.11 21.04
C ARG A 590 13.82 79.08 19.62
N ASN A 591 13.89 77.94 18.94
CA ASN A 591 12.87 77.60 17.95
C ASN A 591 12.37 76.18 18.19
N LYS A 592 11.07 76.12 18.51
CA LYS A 592 10.26 74.93 18.74
C LYS A 592 9.96 74.24 17.41
N ALA A 593 9.75 72.93 17.53
CA ALA A 593 9.23 72.03 16.53
C ALA A 593 7.98 72.57 15.81
N PHE A 594 7.94 72.36 14.48
CA PHE A 594 6.73 72.43 13.67
C PHE A 594 6.25 71.00 13.40
N VAL A 595 5.15 70.64 14.04
CA VAL A 595 4.32 69.48 13.70
C VAL A 595 3.38 69.96 12.60
N VAL A 596 3.45 69.36 11.42
CA VAL A 596 2.52 69.62 10.31
C VAL A 596 1.40 68.60 10.40
N GLU A 597 0.27 69.04 10.93
CA GLU A 597 -1.01 68.34 10.91
C GLU A 597 -1.72 68.71 9.61
N THR A 598 -2.00 67.73 8.74
CA THR A 598 -2.79 67.93 7.51
C THR A 598 -4.14 67.26 7.69
N THR A 599 -5.13 68.07 8.06
CA THR A 599 -6.55 67.77 7.94
C THR A 599 -7.00 68.12 6.52
N SER A 600 -7.50 67.15 5.75
CA SER A 600 -8.21 67.41 4.50
C SER A 600 -9.55 66.69 4.50
N THR A 601 -10.56 67.46 4.15
CA THR A 601 -11.98 67.27 4.32
C THR A 601 -12.60 66.35 3.26
N ARG A 602 -13.64 65.65 3.69
CA ARG A 602 -14.52 64.76 2.95
C ARG A 602 -15.71 65.54 2.38
N SER A 603 -16.06 65.31 1.12
CA SER A 603 -17.39 65.50 0.47
C SER A 603 -17.16 65.73 -1.04
N ARG A 604 -17.88 65.19 -2.04
CA ARG A 604 -18.93 64.16 -2.22
C ARG A 604 -19.21 64.17 -3.74
N ASP A 605 -19.80 63.09 -4.23
CA ASP A 605 -20.57 62.92 -5.48
C ASP A 605 -19.84 62.69 -6.82
N GLY A 606 -20.34 61.69 -7.54
CA GLY A 606 -19.98 61.40 -8.94
C GLY A 606 -20.03 59.91 -9.29
N SER A 607 -21.24 59.34 -9.33
CA SER A 607 -21.52 58.05 -9.98
C SER A 607 -21.16 58.07 -11.48
N ILE A 608 -20.78 56.91 -12.04
CA ILE A 608 -21.24 56.35 -13.34
C ILE A 608 -20.54 55.01 -13.61
N LEU A 609 -21.36 54.04 -14.04
CA LEU A 609 -21.01 52.70 -14.57
C LEU A 609 -20.09 52.74 -15.81
N ILE A 610 -19.35 51.66 -16.07
CA ILE A 610 -19.57 50.70 -17.18
C ILE A 610 -18.38 49.72 -17.30
N ARG A 611 -18.74 48.43 -17.38
CA ARG A 611 -18.00 47.19 -17.72
C ARG A 611 -17.03 46.59 -16.71
#